data_AF-A0A0N5C0D4-F1
#
_entry.id   AF-A0A0N5C0D4-F1
#
_cell.length_a   1.000
_cell.length_b   1.000
_cell.length_c   1.000
_cell.angle_alpha   90.00
_cell.angle_beta   90.00
_cell.angle_gamma   90.00
#
_symmetry.space_group_name_H-M   'P 1'
#
loop_
_entity.id
_entity.type
_entity.pdbx_description
1 polymer ?
#
loop_
_entity_poly.entity_id
_entity_poly.type
_entity_poly.pdbx_seq_one_letter_code
_entity_poly.pdbx_strand_id
1 'polypeptide(L)'
;MFVKLYLLGAALALMPLPIQSYEEYDQKLFPDIPQNINRNTFPIILEVKKPSNMVLVKCPDVGYRDINGGHEFENSNEVVKYKNFVPLNTSLFVWVPLLKESSNSTQFNCGKIIIKSDETSSDMIDWTYDVRWNNVKEDKTKINSNNMDFLLPVTPKECQDGTENLLVVSKDKENDTAVIIDPLDVMNPYANQEFYYFIKPEQNDGRQIIEHCARYRGYKNPPHFNLPDYNDNSTINEVKKININELNYEKEEKIKINLKLGDDIQFYRDEGISLSRMKYTIGGLIDIENSTQQINSSFTIKGFDLVKLVYNHLNAAGYIEVSQVYYFGPASKNFTIEKYFENEVDYSFKPNCPIYFMNVGYLDKVIYDEIEGSIYSLNSTAGIEGRFNITSDFIFFEEKEDRDTKLVCIYKTLDGIIAISNVYEHQDIVHDHQDIVSDHQDVVSDHQDIVHDHQDIVYDHKNIVSDHQDIVSDHQDIASDVNMSVGYSHNFTYHRETRIFGIPGTILGASMLFLLLFLTVVIIIAFRKPH
;
A
#
# COMPACT_ATOMS: atom_id res chain seq x y z
N MET A 1 0.54 11.39 95.07
CA MET A 1 -0.48 12.13 94.28
C MET A 1 0.10 12.62 92.95
N PHE A 2 0.74 11.74 92.14
CA PHE A 2 1.30 12.13 90.83
C PHE A 2 1.21 11.04 89.74
N VAL A 3 0.78 9.82 90.07
CA VAL A 3 0.73 8.70 89.10
C VAL A 3 -0.63 8.58 88.38
N LYS A 4 -1.68 9.24 88.90
CA LYS A 4 -3.02 9.21 88.27
C LYS A 4 -3.25 10.28 87.18
N LEU A 5 -2.31 11.20 86.96
CA LEU A 5 -2.42 12.26 85.94
C LEU A 5 -1.76 11.89 84.59
N TYR A 6 -0.85 10.92 84.56
CA TYR A 6 -0.21 10.48 83.31
C TYR A 6 -1.12 9.62 82.41
N LEU A 7 -2.15 8.99 82.99
CA LEU A 7 -3.10 8.17 82.23
C LEU A 7 -4.20 8.97 81.52
N LEU A 8 -4.41 10.25 81.87
CA LEU A 8 -5.31 11.14 81.12
C LEU A 8 -4.63 11.81 79.91
N GLY A 9 -3.32 12.01 79.95
CA GLY A 9 -2.56 12.60 78.83
C GLY A 9 -2.38 11.63 77.65
N ALA A 10 -2.29 10.33 77.92
CA ALA A 10 -2.11 9.31 76.88
C ALA A 10 -3.42 8.93 76.15
N ALA A 11 -4.59 9.21 76.74
CA ALA A 11 -5.89 8.94 76.11
C ALA A 11 -6.29 10.00 75.06
N LEU A 12 -5.69 11.19 75.09
CA LEU A 12 -5.93 12.27 74.11
C LEU A 12 -5.05 12.17 72.85
N ALA A 13 -3.99 11.34 72.87
CA ALA A 13 -3.14 11.09 71.71
C ALA A 13 -3.60 9.88 70.86
N LEU A 14 -4.67 9.19 71.28
CA LEU A 14 -5.29 8.06 70.59
C LEU A 14 -6.75 8.35 70.21
N MET A 15 -7.13 9.62 70.09
CA MET A 15 -8.30 9.96 69.28
C MET A 15 -7.92 9.75 67.81
N PRO A 16 -8.67 8.94 67.04
CA PRO A 16 -8.59 9.04 65.60
C PRO A 16 -8.76 10.50 65.24
N LEU A 17 -7.85 11.05 64.44
CA LEU A 17 -8.14 12.30 63.71
C LEU A 17 -9.54 12.15 63.13
N PRO A 18 -10.43 13.15 63.26
CA PRO A 18 -11.75 13.06 62.66
C PRO A 18 -11.53 12.65 61.21
N ILE A 19 -12.13 11.52 60.82
CA ILE A 19 -12.28 11.13 59.43
C ILE A 19 -12.87 12.37 58.79
N GLN A 20 -12.06 13.09 58.01
CA GLN A 20 -12.53 14.20 57.21
C GLN A 20 -13.73 13.64 56.45
N SER A 21 -14.91 14.19 56.69
CA SER A 21 -16.15 13.59 56.21
C SER A 21 -16.01 13.37 54.70
N TYR A 22 -16.36 12.17 54.23
CA TYR A 22 -16.39 11.83 52.80
C TYR A 22 -17.13 12.93 52.00
N GLU A 23 -18.09 13.61 52.64
CA GLU A 23 -18.84 14.78 52.15
C GLU A 23 -17.98 15.93 51.54
N GLU A 24 -16.77 16.20 52.05
CA GLU A 24 -15.95 17.33 51.60
C GLU A 24 -14.97 16.96 50.45
N TYR A 25 -14.71 15.65 50.26
CA TYR A 25 -13.71 15.17 49.29
C TYR A 25 -14.28 14.97 47.87
N ASP A 26 -15.52 14.48 47.75
CA ASP A 26 -16.07 14.11 46.44
C ASP A 26 -16.49 15.33 45.59
N GLN A 27 -16.98 16.41 46.21
CA GLN A 27 -17.22 17.71 45.52
C GLN A 27 -15.94 18.30 44.93
N LYS A 28 -14.80 18.03 45.56
CA LYS A 28 -13.51 18.55 45.11
C LYS A 28 -13.01 17.83 43.86
N LEU A 29 -13.42 16.59 43.64
CA LEU A 29 -13.00 15.77 42.49
C LEU A 29 -13.78 16.08 41.21
N PHE A 30 -15.08 16.38 41.33
CA PHE A 30 -15.97 16.71 40.21
C PHE A 30 -16.78 18.00 40.48
N PRO A 31 -16.12 19.17 40.51
CA PRO A 31 -16.75 20.42 40.94
C PRO A 31 -17.86 20.93 40.01
N ASP A 32 -17.82 20.58 38.72
CA ASP A 32 -18.82 21.03 37.74
C ASP A 32 -20.08 20.15 37.74
N ILE A 33 -20.13 19.10 38.58
CA ILE A 33 -21.31 18.25 38.73
C ILE A 33 -22.21 18.83 39.82
N PRO A 34 -23.51 19.07 39.52
CA PRO A 34 -24.43 19.58 40.53
C PRO A 34 -24.62 18.55 41.65
N GLN A 35 -24.83 19.04 42.87
CA GLN A 35 -25.00 18.19 44.05
C GLN A 35 -26.19 17.22 43.94
N ASN A 36 -27.23 17.59 43.19
CA ASN A 36 -28.42 16.78 42.99
C ASN A 36 -28.47 16.27 41.53
N ILE A 37 -28.14 15.00 41.35
CA ILE A 37 -28.13 14.33 40.05
C ILE A 37 -29.52 13.77 39.75
N ASN A 38 -30.07 14.12 38.59
CA ASN A 38 -31.33 13.59 38.06
C ASN A 38 -31.21 13.28 36.56
N ARG A 39 -32.28 12.77 35.95
CA ARG A 39 -32.28 12.32 34.54
C ARG A 39 -31.92 13.41 33.52
N ASN A 40 -31.98 14.68 33.89
CA ASN A 40 -31.68 15.82 33.02
C ASN A 40 -30.31 16.47 33.33
N THR A 41 -29.53 15.92 34.27
CA THR A 41 -28.24 16.48 34.67
C THR A 41 -27.18 16.37 33.56
N PHE A 42 -27.22 15.30 32.77
CA PHE A 42 -26.26 15.00 31.72
C PHE A 42 -26.86 15.28 30.33
N PRO A 43 -26.05 15.61 29.30
CA PRO A 43 -24.60 15.67 29.32
C PRO A 43 -24.04 16.94 29.97
N ILE A 44 -22.88 16.81 30.62
CA ILE A 44 -22.12 17.95 31.13
C ILE A 44 -21.20 18.46 30.01
N ILE A 45 -21.24 19.76 29.75
CA ILE A 45 -20.46 20.38 28.69
C ILE A 45 -19.05 20.70 29.22
N LEU A 46 -18.02 20.18 28.55
CA LEU A 46 -16.62 20.49 28.85
C LEU A 46 -16.02 21.25 27.67
N GLU A 47 -15.44 22.41 27.92
CA GLU A 47 -14.85 23.23 26.85
C GLU A 47 -13.32 23.08 26.79
N VAL A 48 -12.82 22.76 25.61
CA VAL A 48 -11.39 22.79 25.28
C VAL A 48 -11.04 24.18 24.77
N LYS A 49 -10.11 24.85 25.46
CA LYS A 49 -9.69 26.23 25.20
C LYS A 49 -8.47 26.29 24.31
N LYS A 50 -7.55 25.33 24.44
CA LYS A 50 -6.34 25.25 23.61
C LYS A 50 -6.58 24.47 22.33
N PRO A 51 -6.00 24.89 21.18
CA PRO A 51 -6.03 24.09 19.96
C PRO A 51 -5.36 22.73 20.20
N SER A 52 -6.16 21.67 20.15
CA SER A 52 -5.75 20.30 20.41
C SER A 52 -6.67 19.33 19.70
N ASN A 53 -6.17 18.15 19.31
CA ASN A 53 -7.03 17.03 18.93
C ASN A 53 -7.15 15.98 20.04
N MET A 54 -6.54 16.23 21.20
CA MET A 54 -6.54 15.31 22.32
C MET A 54 -6.57 16.05 23.67
N VAL A 55 -7.33 15.50 24.62
CA VAL A 55 -7.40 15.96 26.02
C VAL A 55 -7.49 14.73 26.93
N LEU A 56 -7.17 14.88 28.22
CA LEU A 56 -7.55 13.88 29.21
C LEU A 56 -8.84 14.33 29.89
N VAL A 57 -9.83 13.45 29.97
CA VAL A 57 -11.10 13.66 30.65
C VAL A 57 -11.14 12.81 31.90
N LYS A 58 -11.56 13.39 33.03
CA LYS A 58 -11.75 12.65 34.27
C LYS A 58 -13.12 11.99 34.27
N CYS A 59 -13.16 10.69 34.49
CA CYS A 59 -14.39 9.93 34.72
C CYS A 59 -14.43 9.36 36.12
N PRO A 60 -15.61 9.25 36.75
CA PRO A 60 -15.75 8.48 37.99
C PRO A 60 -15.35 7.02 37.80
N ASP A 61 -14.85 6.39 38.87
CA ASP A 61 -14.53 4.96 38.91
C ASP A 61 -15.40 4.24 39.95
N VAL A 62 -15.30 2.92 40.05
CA VAL A 62 -16.15 2.07 40.89
C VAL A 62 -16.16 2.43 42.39
N GLY A 63 -15.11 3.09 42.87
CA GLY A 63 -15.00 3.59 44.24
C GLY A 63 -15.61 4.98 44.44
N TYR A 64 -15.98 5.68 43.36
CA TYR A 64 -16.70 6.95 43.46
C TYR A 64 -18.01 6.74 44.19
N ARG A 65 -18.24 7.57 45.20
CA ARG A 65 -19.52 7.74 45.88
C ARG A 65 -19.86 9.22 45.73
N ASP A 66 -21.12 9.52 45.50
CA ASP A 66 -21.53 10.92 45.51
C ASP A 66 -21.79 11.39 46.95
N ILE A 67 -22.23 12.63 47.09
CA ILE A 67 -22.40 13.34 48.38
C ILE A 67 -23.36 12.61 49.34
N ASN A 68 -24.28 11.78 48.83
CA ASN A 68 -25.21 11.02 49.66
C ASN A 68 -24.64 9.64 50.08
N GLY A 69 -23.43 9.28 49.64
CA GLY A 69 -22.69 8.09 50.07
C GLY A 69 -23.28 6.75 49.62
N GLY A 70 -24.44 6.75 48.93
CA GLY A 70 -25.22 5.54 48.62
C GLY A 70 -25.16 5.08 47.16
N HIS A 71 -24.55 5.87 46.29
CA HIS A 71 -24.61 5.69 44.84
C HIS A 71 -23.42 4.88 44.31
N GLU A 72 -23.71 3.82 43.55
CA GLU A 72 -22.70 2.96 42.92
C GLU A 72 -22.43 3.43 41.49
N PHE A 73 -21.19 3.31 41.03
CA PHE A 73 -20.80 3.69 39.68
C PHE A 73 -20.28 2.48 38.89
N GLU A 74 -20.80 2.30 37.68
CA GLU A 74 -20.38 1.28 36.73
C GLU A 74 -19.68 1.95 35.54
N ASN A 75 -18.40 1.62 35.30
CA ASN A 75 -17.67 2.18 34.17
C ASN A 75 -18.18 1.66 32.82
N SER A 76 -18.16 2.53 31.81
CA SER A 76 -18.34 2.09 30.42
C SER A 76 -17.13 1.26 29.95
N ASN A 77 -17.35 0.43 28.93
CA ASN A 77 -16.27 -0.33 28.28
C ASN A 77 -15.13 0.57 27.78
N GLU A 78 -15.43 1.81 27.40
CA GLU A 78 -14.42 2.77 26.96
C GLU A 78 -13.52 3.23 28.12
N VAL A 79 -14.07 3.47 29.31
CA VAL A 79 -13.27 3.83 30.49
C VAL A 79 -12.44 2.64 30.99
N VAL A 80 -13.00 1.42 30.94
CA VAL A 80 -12.31 0.20 31.41
C VAL A 80 -10.97 -0.02 30.69
N LYS A 81 -10.90 0.28 29.38
CA LYS A 81 -9.66 0.19 28.57
C LYS A 81 -8.53 1.05 29.12
N TYR A 82 -8.85 2.15 29.79
CA TYR A 82 -7.89 3.16 30.23
C TYR A 82 -7.71 3.21 31.76
N LYS A 83 -8.21 2.23 32.54
CA LYS A 83 -8.08 2.23 34.01
C LYS A 83 -6.65 2.43 34.51
N ASN A 84 -5.67 1.85 33.81
CA ASN A 84 -4.25 1.94 34.18
C ASN A 84 -3.48 2.95 33.32
N PHE A 85 -4.17 3.78 32.53
CA PHE A 85 -3.53 4.70 31.59
C PHE A 85 -2.75 5.81 32.32
N VAL A 86 -3.32 6.32 33.41
CA VAL A 86 -2.59 7.17 34.36
C VAL A 86 -2.50 6.40 35.68
N PRO A 87 -1.32 5.86 36.05
CA PRO A 87 -1.19 5.03 37.24
C PRO A 87 -1.38 5.88 38.49
N LEU A 88 -2.57 5.82 39.07
CA LEU A 88 -2.94 6.48 40.33
C LEU A 88 -3.36 5.43 41.35
N ASN A 89 -3.00 5.65 42.62
CA ASN A 89 -3.40 4.78 43.72
C ASN A 89 -4.79 5.19 44.27
N THR A 90 -5.79 5.20 43.40
CA THR A 90 -7.18 5.57 43.73
C THR A 90 -8.17 4.77 42.88
N SER A 91 -9.32 4.46 43.46
CA SER A 91 -10.48 3.88 42.76
C SER A 91 -11.62 4.87 42.62
N LEU A 92 -11.37 6.16 42.85
CA LEU A 92 -12.39 7.22 42.80
C LEU A 92 -12.62 7.75 41.39
N PHE A 93 -11.60 7.76 40.55
CA PHE A 93 -11.70 8.28 39.18
C PHE A 93 -10.62 7.68 38.28
N VAL A 94 -10.87 7.75 36.97
CA VAL A 94 -9.93 7.39 35.90
C VAL A 94 -9.73 8.59 34.99
N TRP A 95 -8.49 8.84 34.57
CA TRP A 95 -8.20 9.77 33.49
C TRP A 95 -8.19 9.04 32.15
N VAL A 96 -9.05 9.48 31.25
CA VAL A 96 -9.26 8.86 29.94
C VAL A 96 -8.78 9.81 28.85
N PRO A 97 -7.85 9.39 27.98
CA PRO A 97 -7.52 10.16 26.79
C PRO A 97 -8.70 10.18 25.82
N LEU A 98 -9.14 11.37 25.44
CA LEU A 98 -10.22 11.58 24.49
C LEU A 98 -9.71 12.25 23.23
N LEU A 99 -10.00 11.62 22.08
CA LEU A 99 -9.70 12.14 20.76
C LEU A 99 -10.85 13.01 20.26
N LYS A 100 -10.48 14.09 19.56
CA LYS A 100 -11.40 15.01 18.92
C LYS A 100 -12.01 14.37 17.67
N GLU A 101 -13.34 14.45 17.56
CA GLU A 101 -14.08 14.06 16.35
C GLU A 101 -14.14 15.18 15.29
N SER A 102 -14.53 14.82 14.07
CA SER A 102 -14.64 15.75 12.93
C SER A 102 -15.67 16.87 13.14
N SER A 103 -16.65 16.67 14.01
CA SER A 103 -17.70 17.61 14.41
C SER A 103 -17.23 18.76 15.32
N ASN A 104 -15.96 18.77 15.74
CA ASN A 104 -15.42 19.63 16.81
C ASN A 104 -16.08 19.43 18.19
N SER A 105 -16.87 18.38 18.37
CA SER A 105 -17.44 18.00 19.66
C SER A 105 -17.48 16.47 19.78
N THR A 106 -17.04 15.93 20.91
CA THR A 106 -17.05 14.49 21.15
C THR A 106 -17.98 14.20 22.32
N GLN A 107 -19.00 13.36 22.09
CA GLN A 107 -19.82 12.82 23.17
C GLN A 107 -19.11 11.63 23.80
N PHE A 108 -18.93 11.65 25.11
CA PHE A 108 -18.23 10.60 25.82
C PHE A 108 -19.04 10.08 27.00
N ASN A 109 -19.21 8.76 27.09
CA ASN A 109 -19.91 8.11 28.20
C ASN A 109 -18.89 7.50 29.17
N CYS A 110 -18.81 8.03 30.39
CA CYS A 110 -17.94 7.51 31.44
C CYS A 110 -18.47 6.20 32.06
N GLY A 111 -19.79 5.98 32.01
CA GLY A 111 -20.45 4.91 32.71
C GLY A 111 -21.84 5.29 33.20
N LYS A 112 -22.32 4.56 34.20
CA LYS A 112 -23.65 4.74 34.78
C LYS A 112 -23.54 4.95 36.28
N ILE A 113 -24.27 5.95 36.77
CA ILE A 113 -24.50 6.12 38.21
C ILE A 113 -25.83 5.46 38.59
N ILE A 114 -25.80 4.68 39.66
CA ILE A 114 -26.94 3.91 40.16
C ILE A 114 -27.53 4.66 41.35
N ILE A 115 -28.74 5.20 41.14
CA ILE A 115 -29.51 5.95 42.13
C ILE A 115 -30.53 5.05 42.81
N LYS A 116 -30.24 4.63 44.05
CA LYS A 116 -31.20 3.86 44.87
C LYS A 116 -32.29 4.81 45.38
N SER A 117 -33.52 4.60 44.93
CA SER A 117 -34.69 5.40 45.34
C SER A 117 -35.44 4.77 46.52
N ASP A 118 -35.48 3.43 46.61
CA ASP A 118 -36.06 2.62 47.70
C ASP A 118 -35.38 1.22 47.75
N GLU A 119 -35.73 0.32 48.69
CA GLU A 119 -35.13 -1.04 48.80
C GLU A 119 -35.26 -1.92 47.53
N THR A 120 -36.15 -1.56 46.59
CA THR A 120 -36.46 -2.37 45.39
C THR A 120 -36.33 -1.64 44.06
N SER A 121 -36.11 -0.32 44.06
CA SER A 121 -36.01 0.49 42.83
C SER A 121 -34.70 1.26 42.76
N SER A 122 -34.03 1.13 41.62
CA SER A 122 -32.83 1.88 41.28
C SER A 122 -32.98 2.54 39.92
N ASP A 123 -32.76 3.84 39.84
CA ASP A 123 -32.59 4.54 38.58
C ASP A 123 -31.13 4.43 38.11
N MET A 124 -30.91 4.19 36.83
CA MET A 124 -29.59 4.21 36.22
C MET A 124 -29.51 5.43 35.30
N ILE A 125 -28.52 6.30 35.54
CA ILE A 125 -28.33 7.51 34.75
C ILE A 125 -26.97 7.43 34.07
N ASP A 126 -26.95 7.62 32.75
CA ASP A 126 -25.70 7.67 31.99
C ASP A 126 -24.92 8.95 32.34
N TRP A 127 -23.67 8.76 32.77
CA TRP A 127 -22.75 9.84 33.04
C TRP A 127 -22.04 10.22 31.74
N THR A 128 -22.54 11.27 31.08
CA THR A 128 -22.07 11.67 29.76
C THR A 128 -21.49 13.09 29.74
N TYR A 129 -20.42 13.24 28.96
CA TYR A 129 -19.81 14.52 28.65
C TYR A 129 -20.04 14.88 27.19
N ASP A 130 -20.23 16.17 26.93
CA ASP A 130 -20.14 16.78 25.60
C ASP A 130 -18.89 17.67 25.59
N VAL A 131 -17.78 17.12 25.08
CA VAL A 131 -16.49 17.81 25.04
C VAL A 131 -16.42 18.63 23.77
N ARG A 132 -16.34 19.96 23.88
CA ARG A 132 -16.41 20.88 22.74
C ARG A 132 -15.08 21.59 22.52
N TRP A 133 -14.56 21.48 21.30
CA TRP A 133 -13.37 22.19 20.88
C TRP A 133 -13.75 23.52 20.25
N ASN A 134 -13.60 24.60 21.03
CA ASN A 134 -13.84 25.96 20.60
C ASN A 134 -12.63 26.47 19.78
N ASN A 135 -12.30 25.77 18.69
CA ASN A 135 -11.11 26.05 17.90
C ASN A 135 -11.26 27.37 17.13
N VAL A 136 -10.62 28.42 17.64
CA VAL A 136 -10.09 29.52 16.81
C VAL A 136 -9.17 28.88 15.77
N LYS A 137 -9.30 29.27 14.49
CA LYS A 137 -8.51 28.76 13.34
C LYS A 137 -7.08 28.42 13.78
N GLU A 138 -6.80 27.12 13.85
CA GLU A 138 -5.53 26.59 14.32
C GLU A 138 -4.46 26.86 13.26
N ASP A 139 -3.50 27.71 13.57
CA ASP A 139 -2.37 27.95 12.69
C ASP A 139 -1.46 26.71 12.76
N LYS A 140 -1.45 25.91 11.68
CA LYS A 140 -0.63 24.68 11.58
C LYS A 140 0.85 24.94 11.88
N THR A 141 1.30 26.19 11.82
CA THR A 141 2.67 26.64 12.10
C THR A 141 3.07 26.65 13.58
N LYS A 142 2.13 26.42 14.52
CA LYS A 142 2.40 26.49 15.97
C LYS A 142 2.78 25.16 16.65
N ILE A 143 2.75 24.04 15.94
CA ILE A 143 3.11 22.73 16.49
C ILE A 143 4.61 22.52 16.33
N ASN A 144 5.30 22.14 17.40
CA ASN A 144 6.72 21.81 17.32
C ASN A 144 6.93 20.59 16.43
N SER A 145 7.98 20.60 15.61
CA SER A 145 8.31 19.46 14.74
C SER A 145 9.47 18.68 15.33
N ASN A 146 9.40 17.35 15.31
CA ASN A 146 10.47 16.47 15.75
C ASN A 146 10.87 15.50 14.63
N ASN A 147 12.18 15.40 14.36
CA ASN A 147 12.68 14.37 13.46
C ASN A 147 12.69 13.04 14.22
N MET A 148 11.95 12.05 13.73
CA MET A 148 11.75 10.74 14.37
C MET A 148 12.95 9.79 14.24
N ASP A 149 14.04 10.22 13.62
CA ASP A 149 15.35 9.55 13.74
C ASP A 149 16.07 9.93 15.06
N PHE A 150 15.51 10.90 15.80
CA PHE A 150 15.99 11.33 17.12
C PHE A 150 14.91 11.14 18.18
N LEU A 151 15.37 11.04 19.43
CA LEU A 151 14.50 10.91 20.61
C LEU A 151 13.56 12.11 20.74
N LEU A 152 12.38 11.85 21.26
CA LEU A 152 11.46 12.92 21.63
C LEU A 152 11.99 13.67 22.87
N PRO A 153 11.69 14.97 23.04
CA PRO A 153 12.14 15.73 24.21
C PRO A 153 11.53 15.19 25.50
N VAL A 154 12.36 14.70 26.42
CA VAL A 154 11.91 14.19 27.73
C VAL A 154 11.29 15.30 28.59
N THR A 155 11.82 16.51 28.52
CA THR A 155 11.35 17.69 29.26
C THR A 155 11.15 18.88 28.33
N PRO A 156 10.02 18.94 27.60
CA PRO A 156 9.69 20.09 26.77
C PRO A 156 9.64 21.39 27.60
N LYS A 157 10.26 22.46 27.10
CA LYS A 157 10.36 23.75 27.81
C LYS A 157 8.99 24.35 28.13
N GLU A 158 8.00 24.06 27.30
CA GLU A 158 6.62 24.54 27.42
C GLU A 158 5.92 24.00 28.67
N CYS A 159 6.34 22.84 29.17
CA CYS A 159 5.70 22.19 30.31
C CYS A 159 6.15 22.74 31.67
N GLN A 160 7.23 23.54 31.73
CA GLN A 160 7.77 24.17 32.95
C GLN A 160 7.92 23.19 34.15
N ASP A 161 8.07 21.89 33.87
CA ASP A 161 8.19 20.84 34.86
C ASP A 161 9.64 20.33 34.88
N GLY A 162 10.33 20.55 36.00
CA GLY A 162 11.69 20.08 36.24
C GLY A 162 11.77 18.68 36.87
N THR A 163 10.64 17.99 37.03
CA THR A 163 10.53 16.77 37.85
C THR A 163 10.29 15.47 37.07
N GLU A 164 10.39 15.49 35.74
CA GLU A 164 10.16 14.32 34.85
C GLU A 164 8.76 13.67 35.01
N ASN A 165 7.77 14.38 35.54
CA ASN A 165 6.43 13.87 35.82
C ASN A 165 5.46 14.02 34.63
N LEU A 166 5.93 13.69 33.42
CA LEU A 166 5.17 13.85 32.18
C LEU A 166 4.58 12.52 31.69
N LEU A 167 3.39 12.62 31.10
CA LEU A 167 2.73 11.56 30.35
C LEU A 167 2.73 11.96 28.87
N VAL A 168 3.38 11.16 28.03
CA VAL A 168 3.37 11.35 26.58
C VAL A 168 2.32 10.42 25.98
N VAL A 169 1.42 11.00 25.21
CA VAL A 169 0.32 10.26 24.58
C VAL A 169 0.32 10.53 23.09
N SER A 170 0.10 9.48 22.31
CA SER A 170 -0.13 9.59 20.87
C SER A 170 -1.31 8.74 20.46
N LYS A 171 -1.73 8.91 19.21
CA LYS A 171 -2.73 8.06 18.59
C LYS A 171 -2.03 6.85 17.97
N ASP A 172 -2.57 5.66 18.19
CA ASP A 172 -2.23 4.46 17.43
C ASP A 172 -2.90 4.57 16.05
N LYS A 173 -2.11 4.40 15.00
CA LYS A 173 -2.58 4.49 13.62
C LYS A 173 -3.53 3.37 13.23
N GLU A 174 -3.32 2.15 13.74
CA GLU A 174 -4.07 0.96 13.31
C GLU A 174 -5.43 0.85 14.02
N ASN A 175 -5.46 1.23 15.29
CA ASN A 175 -6.62 1.04 16.15
C ASN A 175 -7.42 2.32 16.41
N ASP A 176 -6.94 3.47 15.97
CA ASP A 176 -7.53 4.79 16.24
C ASP A 176 -7.64 5.14 17.74
N THR A 177 -6.87 4.47 18.60
CA THR A 177 -6.92 4.62 20.07
C THR A 177 -5.74 5.43 20.59
N ALA A 178 -5.86 5.97 21.80
CA ALA A 178 -4.75 6.68 22.43
C ALA A 178 -3.85 5.71 23.19
N VAL A 179 -2.53 5.86 23.03
CA VAL A 179 -1.50 5.02 23.64
C VAL A 179 -0.44 5.87 24.33
N ILE A 180 0.11 5.35 25.42
CA ILE A 180 1.25 5.96 26.12
C ILE A 180 2.50 5.70 25.30
N ILE A 181 3.32 6.74 25.13
CA ILE A 181 4.57 6.69 24.38
C ILE A 181 5.74 6.85 25.37
N ASP A 182 6.76 6.00 25.21
CA ASP A 182 8.08 6.27 25.79
C ASP A 182 8.82 7.26 24.87
N PRO A 183 9.15 8.47 25.34
CA PRO A 183 9.88 9.45 24.51
C PRO A 183 11.29 8.98 24.11
N LEU A 184 11.85 7.99 24.82
CA LEU A 184 13.17 7.41 24.53
C LEU A 184 13.10 6.24 23.52
N ASP A 185 11.93 5.66 23.31
CA ASP A 185 11.75 4.52 22.41
C ASP A 185 10.34 4.51 21.80
N VAL A 186 10.17 5.30 20.73
CA VAL A 186 8.90 5.37 20.01
C VAL A 186 8.80 4.20 19.04
N MET A 187 7.96 3.22 19.39
CA MET A 187 7.71 2.04 18.57
C MET A 187 6.86 2.37 17.33
N ASN A 188 7.30 1.91 16.16
CA ASN A 188 6.59 2.00 14.87
C ASN A 188 6.01 3.40 14.53
N PRO A 189 6.83 4.47 14.58
CA PRO A 189 6.34 5.81 14.32
C PRO A 189 5.84 5.95 12.88
N TYR A 190 4.95 6.91 12.66
CA TYR A 190 4.39 7.17 11.34
C TYR A 190 4.40 8.66 10.99
N ALA A 191 4.31 8.95 9.70
CA ALA A 191 4.31 10.30 9.17
C ALA A 191 3.18 11.14 9.79
N ASN A 192 3.50 12.39 10.16
CA ASN A 192 2.58 13.33 10.79
C ASN A 192 2.00 12.88 12.14
N GLN A 193 2.55 11.83 12.78
CA GLN A 193 2.15 11.41 14.12
C GLN A 193 2.30 12.55 15.12
N GLU A 194 1.28 12.77 15.95
CA GLU A 194 1.30 13.83 16.97
C GLU A 194 1.49 13.24 18.36
N PHE A 195 2.35 13.89 19.15
CA PHE A 195 2.69 13.53 20.51
C PHE A 195 2.26 14.64 21.45
N TYR A 196 1.43 14.29 22.42
CA TYR A 196 0.84 15.19 23.40
C TYR A 196 1.48 14.95 24.76
N TYR A 197 2.04 16.00 25.34
CA TYR A 197 2.65 15.96 26.67
C TYR A 197 1.65 16.50 27.68
N PHE A 198 1.33 15.69 28.68
CA PHE A 198 0.50 16.08 29.82
C PHE A 198 1.34 16.03 31.09
N ILE A 199 1.19 17.03 31.95
CA ILE A 199 1.67 16.93 33.33
C ILE A 199 0.78 15.91 34.02
N LYS A 200 1.34 14.86 34.61
CA LYS A 200 0.55 13.82 35.26
C LYS A 200 -0.30 14.46 36.38
N PRO A 201 -1.63 14.25 36.36
CA PRO A 201 -2.49 14.80 37.40
C PRO A 201 -2.19 14.18 38.76
N GLU A 202 -2.31 15.00 39.80
CA GLU A 202 -2.22 14.56 41.19
C GLU A 202 -3.52 13.89 41.65
N GLN A 203 -3.45 13.12 42.74
CA GLN A 203 -4.61 12.42 43.30
C GLN A 203 -5.77 13.36 43.71
N ASN A 204 -5.47 14.61 44.05
CA ASN A 204 -6.44 15.62 44.47
C ASN A 204 -6.69 16.70 43.41
N ASP A 205 -6.32 16.45 42.15
CA ASP A 205 -6.57 17.37 41.04
C ASP A 205 -8.08 17.54 40.87
N GLY A 206 -8.59 18.78 40.97
CA GLY A 206 -10.03 19.07 40.86
C GLY A 206 -10.51 19.31 39.42
N ARG A 207 -9.60 19.37 38.44
CA ARG A 207 -9.98 19.62 37.04
C ARG A 207 -10.74 18.43 36.46
N GLN A 208 -11.70 18.68 35.57
CA GLN A 208 -12.37 17.60 34.83
C GLN A 208 -11.72 17.33 33.47
N ILE A 209 -10.96 18.30 32.97
CA ILE A 209 -10.26 18.22 31.69
C ILE A 209 -8.82 18.69 31.85
N ILE A 210 -7.88 17.97 31.23
CA ILE A 210 -6.47 18.35 31.16
C ILE A 210 -6.09 18.49 29.71
N GLU A 211 -5.61 19.67 29.37
CA GLU A 211 -5.01 19.98 28.09
C GLU A 211 -3.50 19.74 28.15
N HIS A 212 -2.91 19.43 26.99
CA HIS A 212 -1.48 19.23 26.88
C HIS A 212 -0.70 20.52 27.22
N CYS A 213 0.52 20.34 27.73
CA CYS A 213 1.49 21.40 27.97
C CYS A 213 2.44 21.59 26.79
N ALA A 214 2.75 20.52 26.05
CA ALA A 214 3.51 20.57 24.80
C ALA A 214 2.94 19.61 23.75
N ARG A 215 3.15 19.91 22.47
CA ARG A 215 2.70 19.10 21.35
C ARG A 215 3.78 19.07 20.27
N TYR A 216 4.11 17.87 19.82
CA TYR A 216 5.11 17.65 18.78
C TYR A 216 4.47 16.88 17.62
N ARG A 217 4.93 17.14 16.40
CA ARG A 217 4.59 16.37 15.21
C ARG A 217 5.84 15.72 14.64
N GLY A 218 5.78 14.41 14.46
CA GLY A 218 6.86 13.59 13.93
C GLY A 218 7.00 13.73 12.42
N TYR A 219 8.25 13.86 11.95
CA TYR A 219 8.61 13.76 10.55
C TYR A 219 9.92 12.99 10.36
N LYS A 220 10.20 12.54 9.15
CA LYS A 220 11.51 12.00 8.72
C LYS A 220 11.94 12.65 7.42
N ASN A 221 13.06 12.21 6.85
CA ASN A 221 13.52 12.67 5.53
C ASN A 221 12.49 12.40 4.42
N PRO A 222 12.49 13.19 3.34
CA PRO A 222 11.55 13.03 2.23
C PRO A 222 11.49 11.60 1.68
N PRO A 223 10.29 11.04 1.43
CA PRO A 223 10.17 9.72 0.83
C PRO A 223 10.44 9.76 -0.67
N HIS A 224 10.67 8.57 -1.23
CA HIS A 224 10.61 8.32 -2.66
C HIS A 224 9.32 7.60 -3.03
N PHE A 225 8.74 7.97 -4.17
CA PHE A 225 7.67 7.19 -4.79
C PHE A 225 8.22 5.85 -5.28
N ASN A 226 7.54 4.79 -4.92
CA ASN A 226 7.92 3.42 -5.24
C ASN A 226 6.74 2.70 -5.86
N LEU A 227 6.97 2.08 -7.01
CA LEU A 227 6.01 1.26 -7.74
C LEU A 227 6.48 -0.19 -7.62
N PRO A 228 5.99 -0.98 -6.64
CA PRO A 228 6.59 -2.27 -6.28
C PRO A 228 6.64 -3.30 -7.41
N ASP A 229 5.69 -3.21 -8.34
CA ASP A 229 5.58 -4.14 -9.46
C ASP A 229 6.54 -3.74 -10.63
N TYR A 230 7.29 -2.63 -10.50
CA TYR A 230 8.21 -2.12 -11.55
C TYR A 230 9.57 -1.73 -10.96
N ASN A 231 10.62 -2.49 -11.30
CA ASN A 231 11.98 -2.28 -10.80
C ASN A 231 12.90 -1.49 -11.76
N ASP A 232 12.62 -1.51 -13.07
CA ASP A 232 13.50 -0.94 -14.10
C ASP A 232 12.97 0.38 -14.65
N ASN A 233 13.39 1.49 -14.03
CA ASN A 233 12.97 2.82 -14.45
C ASN A 233 14.15 3.58 -15.04
N SER A 234 14.22 3.65 -16.37
CA SER A 234 15.15 4.60 -17.02
C SER A 234 14.66 6.04 -16.77
N THR A 235 15.59 6.97 -16.59
CA THR A 235 15.27 8.39 -16.37
C THR A 235 15.55 9.17 -17.65
N ILE A 236 14.58 9.95 -18.09
CA ILE A 236 14.61 10.75 -19.31
C ILE A 236 14.23 12.18 -18.92
N ASN A 237 15.20 13.09 -18.90
CA ASN A 237 14.98 14.49 -18.48
C ASN A 237 14.16 14.60 -17.18
N GLU A 238 14.59 13.88 -16.13
CA GLU A 238 13.94 13.82 -14.80
C GLU A 238 12.59 13.06 -14.75
N VAL A 239 12.07 12.59 -15.88
CA VAL A 239 10.89 11.71 -15.97
C VAL A 239 11.31 10.24 -15.84
N LYS A 240 10.63 9.49 -14.98
CA LYS A 240 10.85 8.04 -14.86
C LYS A 240 9.99 7.28 -15.86
N LYS A 241 10.61 6.52 -16.76
CA LYS A 241 9.89 5.67 -17.71
C LYS A 241 9.55 4.32 -17.08
N ILE A 242 8.31 3.89 -17.23
CA ILE A 242 7.79 2.55 -16.95
C ILE A 242 7.41 1.91 -18.29
N ASN A 243 7.93 0.73 -18.58
CA ASN A 243 7.60 0.00 -19.79
C ASN A 243 6.27 -0.74 -19.60
N ILE A 244 5.30 -0.41 -20.44
CA ILE A 244 4.02 -1.09 -20.57
C ILE A 244 4.08 -2.02 -21.78
N ASN A 245 3.52 -3.22 -21.65
CA ASN A 245 3.42 -4.15 -22.77
C ASN A 245 2.58 -3.52 -23.88
N GLU A 246 3.16 -3.47 -25.08
CA GLU A 246 2.56 -2.89 -26.28
C GLU A 246 1.21 -3.52 -26.65
N LEU A 247 1.00 -4.82 -26.35
CA LEU A 247 -0.29 -5.50 -26.55
C LEU A 247 -1.40 -5.03 -25.59
N ASN A 248 -1.05 -4.25 -24.57
CA ASN A 248 -1.98 -3.74 -23.56
C ASN A 248 -2.27 -2.24 -23.76
N TYR A 249 -1.93 -1.64 -24.90
CA TYR A 249 -2.10 -0.21 -25.13
C TYR A 249 -3.57 0.28 -25.05
N GLU A 250 -4.57 -0.59 -25.08
CA GLU A 250 -5.99 -0.21 -24.86
C GLU A 250 -6.56 -0.73 -23.53
N LYS A 251 -5.78 -1.51 -22.77
CA LYS A 251 -6.22 -2.14 -21.52
C LYS A 251 -6.01 -1.22 -20.33
N GLU A 252 -6.90 -1.36 -19.36
CA GLU A 252 -6.72 -0.73 -18.06
C GLU A 252 -5.80 -1.58 -17.18
N GLU A 253 -4.85 -0.92 -16.52
CA GLU A 253 -3.90 -1.55 -15.62
C GLU A 253 -3.87 -0.82 -14.29
N LYS A 254 -3.93 -1.58 -13.20
CA LYS A 254 -3.87 -1.05 -11.84
C LYS A 254 -2.44 -1.03 -11.35
N ILE A 255 -1.91 0.17 -11.14
CA ILE A 255 -0.55 0.43 -10.67
C ILE A 255 -0.56 0.54 -9.15
N LYS A 256 0.22 -0.29 -8.46
CA LYS A 256 0.46 -0.14 -7.02
C LYS A 256 1.51 0.91 -6.74
N ILE A 257 1.34 1.62 -5.63
CA ILE A 257 2.28 2.64 -5.18
C ILE A 257 2.40 2.67 -3.66
N ASN A 258 3.60 2.94 -3.17
CA ASN A 258 3.85 3.38 -1.81
C ASN A 258 4.95 4.45 -1.75
N LEU A 259 5.05 5.10 -0.60
CA LEU A 259 6.13 6.02 -0.25
C LEU A 259 7.16 5.25 0.59
N LYS A 260 8.43 5.28 0.17
CA LYS A 260 9.53 4.60 0.87
C LYS A 260 10.61 5.56 1.33
N LEU A 261 11.20 5.31 2.48
CA LEU A 261 12.39 5.98 2.98
C LEU A 261 13.53 4.95 3.08
N GLY A 262 14.44 4.96 2.10
CA GLY A 262 15.35 3.82 1.92
C GLY A 262 14.54 2.55 1.63
N ASP A 263 14.67 1.55 2.50
CA ASP A 263 13.89 0.30 2.43
C ASP A 263 12.65 0.30 3.35
N ASP A 264 12.44 1.35 4.15
CA ASP A 264 11.29 1.47 5.05
C ASP A 264 10.04 1.95 4.29
N ILE A 265 9.01 1.10 4.26
CA ILE A 265 7.68 1.40 3.71
C ILE A 265 6.63 1.69 4.80
N GLN A 266 6.99 1.55 6.08
CA GLN A 266 6.05 1.62 7.20
C GLN A 266 5.88 3.04 7.70
N PHE A 267 6.93 3.87 7.72
CA PHE A 267 6.79 5.24 8.25
C PHE A 267 5.76 6.08 7.48
N TYR A 268 5.78 6.01 6.14
CA TYR A 268 4.85 6.74 5.26
C TYR A 268 3.64 5.90 4.82
N ARG A 269 3.33 4.81 5.51
CA ARG A 269 2.17 3.96 5.18
C ARG A 269 0.86 4.76 5.20
N ASP A 270 -0.04 4.47 4.26
CA ASP A 270 -1.37 5.08 4.12
C ASP A 270 -1.42 6.60 3.93
N GLU A 271 -0.27 7.26 3.72
CA GLU A 271 -0.23 8.68 3.44
C GLU A 271 -0.89 9.00 2.09
N GLY A 272 -1.59 10.13 2.02
CA GLY A 272 -2.23 10.60 0.79
C GLY A 272 -1.23 11.15 -0.21
N ILE A 273 -1.30 10.68 -1.44
CA ILE A 273 -0.54 11.15 -2.60
C ILE A 273 -1.52 11.83 -3.57
N SER A 274 -1.13 12.99 -4.06
CA SER A 274 -1.85 13.66 -5.14
C SER A 274 -1.33 13.17 -6.49
N LEU A 275 -2.20 12.64 -7.33
CA LEU A 275 -1.91 12.26 -8.71
C LEU A 275 -2.56 13.26 -9.65
N SER A 276 -1.81 13.80 -10.59
CA SER A 276 -2.31 14.62 -11.70
C SER A 276 -1.87 13.99 -13.03
N ARG A 277 -2.72 14.06 -14.05
CA ARG A 277 -2.34 13.62 -15.40
C ARG A 277 -1.67 14.76 -16.16
N MET A 278 -0.67 14.41 -16.95
CA MET A 278 0.05 15.35 -17.81
C MET A 278 -0.15 14.97 -19.27
N LYS A 279 0.12 15.90 -20.17
CA LYS A 279 0.13 15.69 -21.61
C LYS A 279 1.48 16.10 -22.19
N TYR A 280 2.04 15.30 -23.08
CA TYR A 280 3.24 15.64 -23.84
C TYR A 280 2.89 16.39 -25.12
N THR A 281 3.45 17.58 -25.28
CA THR A 281 3.22 18.47 -26.42
C THR A 281 4.54 18.88 -27.06
N ILE A 282 4.48 19.57 -28.19
CA ILE A 282 5.69 20.18 -28.78
C ILE A 282 6.40 21.15 -27.83
N GLY A 283 5.66 21.82 -26.94
CA GLY A 283 6.21 22.73 -25.94
C GLY A 283 6.76 22.04 -24.69
N GLY A 284 6.66 20.70 -24.61
CA GLY A 284 7.01 19.91 -23.44
C GLY A 284 5.79 19.38 -22.69
N LEU A 285 5.99 19.02 -21.42
CA LEU A 285 4.96 18.47 -20.54
C LEU A 285 4.07 19.57 -19.98
N ILE A 286 2.76 19.38 -20.06
CA ILE A 286 1.75 20.28 -19.47
C ILE A 286 0.83 19.49 -18.54
N ASP A 287 0.35 20.13 -17.47
CA ASP A 287 -0.66 19.54 -16.60
C ASP A 287 -2.04 19.54 -17.28
N ILE A 288 -2.81 18.46 -17.11
CA ILE A 288 -4.20 18.40 -17.54
C ILE A 288 -5.07 18.96 -16.41
N GLU A 289 -5.76 20.07 -16.67
CA GLU A 289 -6.64 20.70 -15.69
C GLU A 289 -7.73 19.72 -15.19
N ASN A 290 -8.06 19.83 -13.90
CA ASN A 290 -9.09 19.02 -13.23
C ASN A 290 -8.84 17.49 -13.27
N SER A 291 -7.60 17.05 -13.54
CA SER A 291 -7.22 15.63 -13.49
C SER A 291 -6.71 15.17 -12.11
N THR A 292 -6.56 16.10 -11.16
CA THR A 292 -5.95 15.83 -9.86
C THR A 292 -6.87 15.01 -8.97
N GLN A 293 -6.36 13.91 -8.42
CA GLN A 293 -7.04 13.03 -7.48
C GLN A 293 -6.14 12.62 -6.31
N GLN A 294 -6.75 12.29 -5.17
CA GLN A 294 -6.03 11.74 -4.02
C GLN A 294 -6.03 10.21 -4.08
N ILE A 295 -4.85 9.62 -3.91
CA ILE A 295 -4.62 8.17 -3.89
C ILE A 295 -3.77 7.81 -2.67
N ASN A 296 -3.84 6.56 -2.20
CA ASN A 296 -3.05 6.10 -1.03
C ASN A 296 -2.21 4.84 -1.30
N SER A 297 -2.60 4.01 -2.27
CA SER A 297 -2.01 2.68 -2.47
C SER A 297 -1.96 2.22 -3.93
N SER A 298 -2.80 2.78 -4.79
CA SER A 298 -2.87 2.43 -6.21
C SER A 298 -3.62 3.45 -7.04
N PHE A 299 -3.44 3.39 -8.36
CA PHE A 299 -4.21 4.12 -9.35
C PHE A 299 -4.30 3.32 -10.65
N THR A 300 -5.23 3.69 -11.53
CA THR A 300 -5.41 3.03 -12.82
C THR A 300 -4.85 3.89 -13.95
N ILE A 301 -4.17 3.25 -14.90
CA ILE A 301 -3.83 3.80 -16.21
C ILE A 301 -4.60 3.04 -17.30
N LYS A 302 -4.77 3.66 -18.46
CA LYS A 302 -5.34 3.01 -19.64
C LYS A 302 -4.33 3.07 -20.77
N GLY A 303 -3.71 1.93 -21.09
CA GLY A 303 -2.64 1.89 -22.07
C GLY A 303 -1.38 2.63 -21.63
N PHE A 304 -1.03 3.67 -22.39
CA PHE A 304 0.09 4.54 -22.09
C PHE A 304 -0.40 5.84 -21.44
N ASP A 305 0.36 6.32 -20.46
CA ASP A 305 -0.04 7.47 -19.67
C ASP A 305 1.15 8.30 -19.17
N LEU A 306 0.86 9.55 -18.81
CA LEU A 306 1.79 10.47 -18.17
C LEU A 306 1.16 11.01 -16.90
N VAL A 307 1.80 10.76 -15.77
CA VAL A 307 1.29 11.18 -14.47
C VAL A 307 2.36 11.87 -13.66
N LYS A 308 1.96 12.90 -12.91
CA LYS A 308 2.76 13.55 -11.89
C LYS A 308 2.22 13.15 -10.53
N LEU A 309 3.08 12.61 -9.69
CA LEU A 309 2.79 12.26 -8.31
C LEU A 309 3.38 13.31 -7.39
N VAL A 310 2.62 13.70 -6.38
CA VAL A 310 2.98 14.76 -5.44
C VAL A 310 2.64 14.34 -4.01
N TYR A 311 3.60 14.49 -3.10
CA TYR A 311 3.43 14.30 -1.67
C TYR A 311 3.86 15.57 -0.94
N ASN A 312 3.00 16.07 -0.04
CA ASN A 312 3.29 17.22 0.80
C ASN A 312 4.03 16.77 2.06
N HIS A 313 5.36 16.78 1.98
CA HIS A 313 6.25 16.32 3.03
C HIS A 313 6.44 17.38 4.12
N LEU A 314 6.27 17.01 5.38
CA LEU A 314 6.59 17.89 6.52
C LEU A 314 8.08 17.80 6.86
N ASN A 315 8.72 18.95 7.07
CA ASN A 315 10.06 19.05 7.63
C ASN A 315 10.12 20.11 8.76
N ALA A 316 11.32 20.42 9.24
CA ALA A 316 11.54 21.40 10.30
C ALA A 316 10.99 22.81 9.99
N ALA A 317 10.94 23.21 8.72
CA ALA A 317 10.50 24.53 8.26
C ALA A 317 9.02 24.57 7.86
N GLY A 318 8.38 23.40 7.68
CA GLY A 318 6.99 23.29 7.27
C GLY A 318 6.79 22.26 6.16
N TYR A 319 5.71 22.41 5.40
CA TYR A 319 5.40 21.51 4.29
C TYR A 319 6.17 21.91 3.03
N ILE A 320 6.83 20.94 2.40
CA ILE A 320 7.47 21.04 1.10
C ILE A 320 6.85 20.05 0.12
N GLU A 321 6.85 20.40 -1.16
CA GLU A 321 6.37 19.53 -2.22
C GLU A 321 7.48 18.55 -2.64
N VAL A 322 7.19 17.26 -2.59
CA VAL A 322 8.01 16.21 -3.22
C VAL A 322 7.22 15.67 -4.40
N SER A 323 7.80 15.72 -5.60
CA SER A 323 7.10 15.26 -6.81
C SER A 323 7.97 14.43 -7.74
N GLN A 324 7.31 13.59 -8.54
CA GLN A 324 7.94 12.78 -9.57
C GLN A 324 6.97 12.57 -10.73
N VAL A 325 7.46 12.80 -11.95
CA VAL A 325 6.72 12.48 -13.18
C VAL A 325 7.08 11.06 -13.65
N TYR A 326 6.07 10.31 -14.04
CA TYR A 326 6.17 8.97 -14.60
C TYR A 326 5.58 8.90 -16.00
N TYR A 327 6.35 8.33 -16.92
CA TYR A 327 5.93 8.01 -18.27
C TYR A 327 5.69 6.51 -18.40
N PHE A 328 4.43 6.10 -18.45
CA PHE A 328 4.02 4.74 -18.77
C PHE A 328 3.93 4.61 -20.28
N GLY A 329 4.99 4.10 -20.91
CA GLY A 329 5.17 4.08 -22.35
C GLY A 329 5.50 2.70 -22.91
N PRO A 330 5.54 2.54 -24.24
CA PRO A 330 5.90 1.28 -24.87
C PRO A 330 7.32 0.86 -24.46
N ALA A 331 7.57 -0.45 -24.38
CA ALA A 331 8.89 -0.98 -24.12
C ALA A 331 9.89 -0.57 -25.23
N SER A 332 9.45 -0.63 -26.49
CA SER A 332 10.22 -0.15 -27.63
C SER A 332 10.15 1.37 -27.74
N LYS A 333 11.28 2.02 -28.07
CA LYS A 333 11.29 3.46 -28.36
C LYS A 333 10.43 3.82 -29.56
N ASN A 334 10.47 2.96 -30.58
CA ASN A 334 9.65 3.10 -31.78
C ASN A 334 8.65 1.95 -31.81
N PHE A 335 7.37 2.29 -31.85
CA PHE A 335 6.28 1.33 -31.80
C PHE A 335 5.28 1.64 -32.91
N THR A 336 4.80 0.61 -33.61
CA THR A 336 3.80 0.75 -34.67
C THR A 336 2.57 -0.07 -34.34
N ILE A 337 1.40 0.54 -34.48
CA ILE A 337 0.10 -0.08 -34.31
C ILE A 337 -0.54 -0.15 -35.69
N GLU A 338 -0.93 -1.34 -36.11
CA GLU A 338 -1.71 -1.53 -37.33
C GLU A 338 -3.19 -1.62 -36.98
N LYS A 339 -4.03 -0.85 -37.68
CA LYS A 339 -5.49 -0.86 -37.54
C LYS A 339 -6.12 -1.06 -38.91
N TYR A 340 -6.96 -2.08 -39.00
CA TYR A 340 -7.72 -2.43 -40.20
C TYR A 340 -9.18 -2.07 -39.98
N PHE A 341 -9.78 -1.35 -40.92
CA PHE A 341 -11.17 -0.93 -40.85
C PHE A 341 -11.96 -1.55 -42.00
N GLU A 342 -12.84 -2.49 -41.68
CA GLU A 342 -13.80 -3.06 -42.62
C GLU A 342 -15.06 -2.20 -42.66
N ASN A 343 -15.46 -1.76 -43.85
CA ASN A 343 -16.64 -0.90 -44.01
C ASN A 343 -17.95 -1.72 -43.90
N GLU A 344 -18.53 -1.85 -42.72
CA GLU A 344 -19.97 -2.13 -42.58
C GLU A 344 -20.79 -0.85 -42.85
N VAL A 345 -21.13 -0.60 -44.11
CA VAL A 345 -22.29 0.18 -44.62
C VAL A 345 -22.56 1.59 -44.02
N ASP A 346 -21.68 2.17 -43.21
CA ASP A 346 -21.87 3.53 -42.67
C ASP A 346 -21.11 4.56 -43.52
N TYR A 347 -21.88 5.31 -44.32
CA TYR A 347 -21.44 6.32 -45.29
C TYR A 347 -20.82 7.60 -44.65
N SER A 348 -20.32 7.53 -43.43
CA SER A 348 -19.89 8.70 -42.65
C SER A 348 -18.47 8.62 -42.06
N PHE A 349 -17.76 7.51 -42.23
CA PHE A 349 -16.39 7.42 -41.75
C PHE A 349 -15.48 8.36 -42.55
N LYS A 350 -14.53 9.02 -41.87
CA LYS A 350 -13.51 9.84 -42.52
C LYS A 350 -12.16 9.46 -41.92
N PRO A 351 -11.17 9.04 -42.73
CA PRO A 351 -9.81 8.75 -42.26
C PRO A 351 -9.30 9.92 -41.43
N ASN A 352 -8.79 9.64 -40.23
CA ASN A 352 -8.37 10.71 -39.34
C ASN A 352 -7.17 10.33 -38.47
N CYS A 353 -6.41 11.36 -38.10
CA CYS A 353 -5.38 11.28 -37.09
C CYS A 353 -5.79 12.15 -35.90
N PRO A 354 -5.94 11.58 -34.69
CA PRO A 354 -5.94 12.36 -33.47
C PRO A 354 -4.69 13.25 -33.40
N ILE A 355 -4.81 14.47 -32.88
CA ILE A 355 -3.67 15.38 -32.67
C ILE A 355 -2.77 14.86 -31.55
N TYR A 356 -3.33 14.11 -30.60
CA TYR A 356 -2.57 13.48 -29.52
C TYR A 356 -2.81 11.98 -29.50
N PHE A 357 -1.73 11.22 -29.29
CA PHE A 357 -1.83 9.82 -28.93
C PHE A 357 -1.90 9.71 -27.41
N MET A 358 -3.13 9.52 -26.91
CA MET A 358 -3.43 9.54 -25.48
C MET A 358 -2.85 10.81 -24.83
N ASN A 359 -2.08 10.63 -23.77
CA ASN A 359 -1.36 11.70 -23.08
C ASN A 359 0.11 11.79 -23.49
N VAL A 360 0.63 10.81 -24.23
CA VAL A 360 2.07 10.51 -24.29
C VAL A 360 2.77 10.97 -25.55
N GLY A 361 2.01 11.35 -26.58
CA GLY A 361 2.58 11.84 -27.83
C GLY A 361 1.70 12.86 -28.54
N TYR A 362 2.36 13.75 -29.29
CA TYR A 362 1.70 14.69 -30.18
C TYR A 362 1.99 14.32 -31.64
N LEU A 363 1.03 14.58 -32.51
CA LEU A 363 1.13 14.28 -33.93
C LEU A 363 2.20 15.18 -34.57
N ASP A 364 3.23 14.55 -35.14
CA ASP A 364 4.34 15.23 -35.81
C ASP A 364 4.13 15.23 -37.33
N LYS A 365 3.73 14.07 -37.87
CA LYS A 365 3.57 13.87 -39.30
C LYS A 365 2.45 12.90 -39.61
N VAL A 366 1.98 12.96 -40.84
CA VAL A 366 1.08 11.99 -41.44
C VAL A 366 1.68 11.47 -42.73
N ILE A 367 1.39 10.21 -43.05
CA ILE A 367 1.60 9.67 -44.39
C ILE A 367 0.22 9.37 -44.94
N TYR A 368 -0.21 10.13 -45.93
CA TYR A 368 -1.49 9.96 -46.59
C TYR A 368 -1.23 9.48 -48.01
N ASP A 369 -1.57 8.22 -48.29
CA ASP A 369 -1.35 7.58 -49.60
C ASP A 369 0.10 7.72 -50.10
N GLU A 370 1.04 7.28 -49.26
CA GLU A 370 2.49 7.34 -49.51
C GLU A 370 3.10 8.76 -49.55
N ILE A 371 2.28 9.81 -49.44
CA ILE A 371 2.75 11.19 -49.35
C ILE A 371 2.96 11.54 -47.88
N GLU A 372 4.21 11.82 -47.50
CA GLU A 372 4.54 12.31 -46.16
C GLU A 372 4.29 13.82 -46.07
N GLY A 373 3.49 14.23 -45.09
CA GLY A 373 3.24 15.62 -44.73
C GLY A 373 3.55 15.88 -43.26
N SER A 374 4.40 16.88 -42.99
CA SER A 374 4.55 17.39 -41.62
C SER A 374 3.34 18.23 -41.24
N ILE A 375 2.89 18.16 -39.99
CA ILE A 375 1.75 18.94 -39.49
C ILE A 375 1.89 20.45 -39.76
N TYR A 376 3.13 20.96 -39.77
CA TYR A 376 3.43 22.38 -40.00
C TYR A 376 3.40 22.79 -41.48
N SER A 377 3.44 21.83 -42.39
CA SER A 377 3.52 22.07 -43.84
C SER A 377 2.39 21.40 -44.64
N LEU A 378 1.35 20.85 -43.98
CA LEU A 378 0.26 20.16 -44.68
C LEU A 378 -0.39 21.03 -45.76
N ASN A 379 -0.61 22.32 -45.45
CA ASN A 379 -1.22 23.28 -46.38
C ASN A 379 -0.39 23.56 -47.64
N SER A 380 0.88 23.14 -47.70
CA SER A 380 1.76 23.33 -48.86
C SER A 380 2.35 22.01 -49.36
N THR A 381 1.89 20.87 -48.84
CA THR A 381 2.36 19.55 -49.25
C THR A 381 1.56 19.11 -50.47
N ALA A 382 2.23 19.03 -51.62
CA ALA A 382 1.62 18.63 -52.88
C ALA A 382 0.94 17.26 -52.74
N GLY A 383 -0.32 17.17 -53.15
CA GLY A 383 -1.12 15.96 -52.99
C GLY A 383 -1.76 15.81 -51.61
N ILE A 384 -1.48 16.64 -50.61
CA ILE A 384 -2.29 16.66 -49.36
C ILE A 384 -3.07 17.97 -49.25
N GLU A 385 -2.51 19.07 -49.77
CA GLU A 385 -3.11 20.40 -49.77
C GLU A 385 -4.58 20.37 -50.22
N GLY A 386 -5.45 20.94 -49.38
CA GLY A 386 -6.89 21.03 -49.63
C GLY A 386 -7.69 19.75 -49.36
N ARG A 387 -7.05 18.62 -49.07
CA ARG A 387 -7.69 17.30 -48.86
C ARG A 387 -7.85 16.92 -47.39
N PHE A 388 -7.86 17.89 -46.49
CA PHE A 388 -8.00 17.64 -45.06
C PHE A 388 -8.72 18.79 -44.33
N ASN A 389 -9.24 18.49 -43.14
CA ASN A 389 -9.83 19.45 -42.22
C ASN A 389 -9.27 19.23 -40.81
N ILE A 390 -8.78 20.29 -40.18
CA ILE A 390 -8.19 20.26 -38.84
C ILE A 390 -9.21 20.78 -37.81
N THR A 391 -9.45 19.99 -36.78
CA THR A 391 -10.19 20.41 -35.57
C THR A 391 -9.24 20.57 -34.40
N SER A 392 -9.75 20.89 -33.21
CA SER A 392 -8.95 20.95 -31.97
C SER A 392 -8.29 19.63 -31.60
N ASP A 393 -8.90 18.51 -32.00
CA ASP A 393 -8.53 17.18 -31.50
C ASP A 393 -8.14 16.19 -32.61
N PHE A 394 -8.52 16.46 -33.86
CA PHE A 394 -8.34 15.54 -34.98
C PHE A 394 -7.98 16.26 -36.28
N ILE A 395 -7.36 15.53 -37.20
CA ILE A 395 -7.21 15.89 -38.60
C ILE A 395 -7.95 14.85 -39.42
N PHE A 396 -8.97 15.28 -40.15
CA PHE A 396 -9.75 14.44 -41.04
C PHE A 396 -9.25 14.59 -42.47
N PHE A 397 -9.10 13.49 -43.20
CA PHE A 397 -8.73 13.48 -44.60
C PHE A 397 -9.95 13.16 -45.46
N GLU A 398 -9.97 13.69 -46.68
CA GLU A 398 -11.00 13.39 -47.67
C GLU A 398 -10.80 11.99 -48.23
N GLU A 399 -11.84 11.14 -48.16
CA GLU A 399 -11.81 9.82 -48.78
C GLU A 399 -11.65 9.89 -50.29
N LYS A 400 -10.91 8.93 -50.85
CA LYS A 400 -10.81 8.74 -52.30
C LYS A 400 -12.03 8.02 -52.85
N GLU A 401 -12.24 8.19 -54.15
CA GLU A 401 -13.32 7.52 -54.90
C GLU A 401 -13.18 5.98 -54.94
N ASP A 402 -11.95 5.46 -54.89
CA ASP A 402 -11.63 4.02 -54.87
C ASP A 402 -11.73 3.39 -53.46
N ARG A 403 -11.91 4.21 -52.41
CA ARG A 403 -12.10 3.84 -50.99
C ARG A 403 -10.96 3.06 -50.33
N ASP A 404 -9.90 2.74 -51.05
CA ASP A 404 -8.67 2.16 -50.50
C ASP A 404 -7.73 3.29 -50.06
N THR A 405 -7.67 3.54 -48.76
CA THR A 405 -6.91 4.65 -48.18
C THR A 405 -5.94 4.14 -47.14
N LYS A 406 -4.66 4.53 -47.24
CA LYS A 406 -3.65 4.27 -46.22
C LYS A 406 -3.27 5.57 -45.52
N LEU A 407 -3.53 5.63 -44.22
CA LEU A 407 -3.22 6.77 -43.38
C LEU A 407 -2.34 6.36 -42.20
N VAL A 408 -1.09 6.80 -42.20
CA VAL A 408 -0.18 6.60 -41.07
C VAL A 408 -0.07 7.89 -40.24
N CYS A 409 -0.44 7.83 -38.98
CA CYS A 409 -0.29 8.93 -38.02
C CYS A 409 0.99 8.72 -37.21
N ILE A 410 1.94 9.65 -37.26
CA ILE A 410 3.23 9.53 -36.59
C ILE A 410 3.31 10.52 -35.43
N TYR A 411 3.41 9.97 -34.22
CA TYR A 411 3.44 10.72 -32.97
C TYR A 411 4.84 10.73 -32.37
N LYS A 412 5.32 11.91 -31.96
CA LYS A 412 6.53 12.03 -31.15
C LYS A 412 6.19 11.83 -29.68
N THR A 413 6.92 10.94 -29.02
CA THR A 413 6.85 10.71 -27.57
C THR A 413 8.09 11.26 -26.88
N LEU A 414 8.16 11.11 -25.55
CA LEU A 414 9.32 11.54 -24.77
C LEU A 414 10.63 10.86 -25.17
N ASP A 415 10.58 9.64 -25.71
CA ASP A 415 11.77 8.81 -25.93
C ASP A 415 11.83 8.12 -27.30
N GLY A 416 10.85 8.38 -28.16
CA GLY A 416 10.83 7.90 -29.54
C GLY A 416 9.54 8.26 -30.27
N ILE A 417 8.98 7.28 -30.98
CA ILE A 417 7.89 7.48 -31.93
C ILE A 417 6.83 6.39 -31.76
N ILE A 418 5.56 6.79 -31.78
CA ILE A 418 4.43 5.86 -31.96
C ILE A 418 3.81 6.15 -33.33
N ALA A 419 3.70 5.13 -34.17
CA ALA A 419 3.02 5.23 -35.46
C ALA A 419 1.72 4.41 -35.42
N ILE A 420 0.63 4.95 -35.97
CA ILE A 420 -0.61 4.21 -36.19
C ILE A 420 -0.82 4.12 -37.69
N SER A 421 -0.71 2.93 -38.25
CA SER A 421 -1.01 2.65 -39.65
C SER A 421 -2.47 2.21 -39.76
N ASN A 422 -3.32 3.09 -40.29
CA ASN A 422 -4.71 2.81 -40.57
C ASN A 422 -4.85 2.40 -42.04
N VAL A 423 -5.42 1.23 -42.28
CA VAL A 423 -5.74 0.72 -43.61
C VAL A 423 -7.26 0.64 -43.72
N TYR A 424 -7.82 1.37 -44.69
CA TYR A 424 -9.24 1.39 -45.03
C TYR A 424 -9.39 0.69 -46.38
N GLU A 425 -10.10 -0.44 -46.41
CA GLU A 425 -10.24 -1.27 -47.62
C GLU A 425 -11.72 -1.51 -47.95
N HIS A 426 -12.04 -1.62 -49.25
CA HIS A 426 -13.34 -2.07 -49.72
C HIS A 426 -13.37 -3.60 -50.01
N GLN A 427 -14.57 -4.14 -50.14
CA GLN A 427 -14.98 -5.53 -49.84
C GLN A 427 -14.38 -6.68 -50.69
N ASP A 428 -13.28 -6.49 -51.42
CA ASP A 428 -12.62 -7.58 -52.17
C ASP A 428 -11.64 -8.42 -51.31
N ILE A 429 -11.33 -7.98 -50.08
CA ILE A 429 -10.41 -8.66 -49.15
C ILE A 429 -11.12 -9.66 -48.22
N VAL A 430 -12.45 -9.82 -48.31
CA VAL A 430 -13.16 -10.84 -47.52
C VAL A 430 -12.69 -12.25 -47.86
N HIS A 431 -12.26 -12.51 -49.11
CA HIS A 431 -11.73 -13.81 -49.48
C HIS A 431 -10.31 -14.00 -48.93
N ASP A 432 -9.43 -13.03 -49.16
CA ASP A 432 -8.03 -13.13 -48.73
C ASP A 432 -7.87 -13.02 -47.20
N HIS A 433 -8.74 -12.29 -46.51
CA HIS A 433 -8.74 -12.20 -45.04
C HIS A 433 -9.44 -13.40 -44.38
N GLN A 434 -10.45 -14.00 -45.02
CA GLN A 434 -10.94 -15.31 -44.58
C GLN A 434 -9.86 -16.38 -44.74
N ASP A 435 -9.08 -16.34 -45.82
CA ASP A 435 -7.96 -17.24 -46.02
C ASP A 435 -6.84 -17.00 -44.98
N ILE A 436 -6.48 -15.74 -44.69
CA ILE A 436 -5.48 -15.42 -43.65
C ILE A 436 -5.98 -15.77 -42.23
N VAL A 437 -7.26 -15.56 -41.93
CA VAL A 437 -7.85 -15.96 -40.63
C VAL A 437 -7.94 -17.48 -40.53
N SER A 438 -8.21 -18.18 -41.63
CA SER A 438 -8.14 -19.65 -41.69
C SER A 438 -6.71 -20.12 -41.45
N ASP A 439 -5.73 -19.55 -42.14
CA ASP A 439 -4.31 -19.86 -41.96
C ASP A 439 -3.85 -19.56 -40.52
N HIS A 440 -4.33 -18.46 -39.91
CA HIS A 440 -4.02 -18.16 -38.51
C HIS A 440 -4.72 -19.14 -37.55
N GLN A 441 -5.94 -19.60 -37.83
CA GLN A 441 -6.60 -20.65 -37.04
C GLN A 441 -5.84 -21.98 -37.15
N ASP A 442 -5.34 -22.33 -38.33
CA ASP A 442 -4.51 -23.51 -38.56
C ASP A 442 -3.20 -23.41 -37.77
N VAL A 443 -2.51 -22.26 -37.79
CA VAL A 443 -1.30 -22.03 -36.97
C VAL A 443 -1.58 -22.13 -35.47
N VAL A 444 -2.75 -21.66 -35.01
CA VAL A 444 -3.15 -21.80 -33.60
C VAL A 444 -3.47 -23.25 -33.25
N SER A 445 -4.09 -24.01 -34.16
CA SER A 445 -4.34 -25.45 -34.01
C SER A 445 -3.03 -26.23 -33.94
N ASP A 446 -2.10 -25.98 -34.87
CA ASP A 446 -0.76 -26.57 -34.87
C ASP A 446 -0.01 -26.24 -33.58
N HIS A 447 -0.18 -25.03 -33.05
CA HIS A 447 0.43 -24.66 -31.77
C HIS A 447 -0.20 -25.42 -30.58
N GLN A 448 -1.51 -25.66 -30.60
CA GLN A 448 -2.18 -26.51 -29.59
C GLN A 448 -1.73 -27.97 -29.69
N ASP A 449 -1.53 -28.50 -30.89
CA ASP A 449 -1.00 -29.84 -31.13
C ASP A 449 0.45 -29.94 -30.60
N ILE A 450 1.31 -28.95 -30.87
CA ILE A 450 2.66 -28.88 -30.29
C ILE A 450 2.62 -28.85 -28.76
N VAL A 451 1.65 -28.16 -28.16
CA VAL A 451 1.46 -28.16 -26.69
C VAL A 451 1.02 -29.53 -26.19
N HIS A 452 0.15 -30.23 -26.93
CA HIS A 452 -0.27 -31.60 -26.60
C HIS A 452 0.91 -32.59 -26.70
N ASP A 453 1.66 -32.54 -27.80
CA ASP A 453 2.88 -33.34 -27.99
C ASP A 453 3.89 -33.08 -26.86
N HIS A 454 4.03 -31.83 -26.43
CA HIS A 454 4.90 -31.49 -25.30
C HIS A 454 4.37 -32.08 -23.98
N GLN A 455 3.05 -32.15 -23.77
CA GLN A 455 2.47 -32.82 -22.59
C GLN A 455 2.69 -34.34 -22.65
N ASP A 456 2.57 -34.95 -23.82
CA ASP A 456 2.84 -36.37 -24.05
C ASP A 456 4.32 -36.70 -23.81
N ILE A 457 5.24 -35.86 -24.31
CA ILE A 457 6.67 -35.99 -24.01
C ILE A 457 6.94 -35.89 -22.50
N VAL A 458 6.25 -35.01 -21.78
CA VAL A 458 6.37 -34.89 -20.32
C VAL A 458 5.80 -36.12 -19.61
N TYR A 459 4.72 -36.71 -20.13
CA TYR A 459 4.14 -37.94 -19.61
C TYR A 459 5.07 -39.14 -19.85
N ASP A 460 5.60 -39.29 -21.06
CA ASP A 460 6.58 -40.32 -21.41
C ASP A 460 7.84 -40.17 -20.57
N HIS A 461 8.31 -38.94 -20.32
CA HIS A 461 9.44 -38.69 -19.43
C HIS A 461 9.13 -39.14 -17.98
N LYS A 462 7.90 -38.97 -17.48
CA LYS A 462 7.49 -39.51 -16.17
C LYS A 462 7.49 -41.04 -16.17
N ASN A 463 7.02 -41.67 -17.24
CA ASN A 463 7.03 -43.14 -17.37
C ASN A 463 8.46 -43.67 -17.40
N ILE A 464 9.36 -43.05 -18.17
CA ILE A 464 10.80 -43.40 -18.19
C ILE A 464 11.42 -43.26 -16.80
N VAL A 465 11.06 -42.22 -16.03
CA VAL A 465 11.52 -42.06 -14.66
C VAL A 465 10.98 -43.17 -13.74
N SER A 466 9.72 -43.58 -13.92
CA SER A 466 9.12 -44.71 -13.19
C SER A 466 9.83 -46.03 -13.53
N ASP A 467 10.00 -46.32 -14.82
CA ASP A 467 10.72 -47.50 -15.30
C ASP A 467 12.16 -47.52 -14.77
N HIS A 468 12.81 -46.36 -14.71
CA HIS A 468 14.13 -46.25 -14.10
C HIS A 468 14.10 -46.54 -12.59
N GLN A 469 13.05 -46.14 -11.86
CA GLN A 469 12.91 -46.48 -10.45
C GLN A 469 12.66 -47.98 -10.26
N ASP A 470 11.86 -48.60 -11.13
CA ASP A 470 11.63 -50.04 -11.12
C ASP A 470 12.92 -50.82 -11.42
N ILE A 471 13.70 -50.39 -12.41
CA ILE A 471 15.03 -50.97 -12.69
C ILE A 471 15.96 -50.84 -11.48
N VAL A 472 15.91 -49.72 -10.76
CA VAL A 472 16.70 -49.53 -9.53
C VAL A 472 16.21 -50.47 -8.42
N SER A 473 14.91 -50.68 -8.28
CA SER A 473 14.31 -51.64 -7.34
C SER A 473 14.75 -53.07 -7.69
N ASP A 474 14.62 -53.47 -8.95
CA ASP A 474 15.07 -54.77 -9.44
C ASP A 474 16.57 -54.96 -9.19
N HIS A 475 17.38 -53.91 -9.38
CA HIS A 475 18.81 -53.96 -9.07
C HIS A 475 19.09 -54.16 -7.57
N GLN A 476 18.27 -53.57 -6.69
CA GLN A 476 18.38 -53.77 -5.25
C GLN A 476 17.93 -55.18 -4.84
N ASP A 477 16.87 -55.70 -5.45
CA ASP A 477 16.39 -57.06 -5.24
C ASP A 477 17.44 -58.08 -5.71
N ILE A 478 18.01 -57.90 -6.90
CA ILE A 478 19.12 -58.72 -7.40
C ILE A 478 20.33 -58.64 -6.46
N ALA A 479 20.67 -57.44 -5.96
CA ALA A 479 21.76 -57.30 -4.99
C ALA A 479 21.46 -58.02 -3.65
N SER A 480 20.20 -58.03 -3.22
CA SER A 480 19.74 -58.76 -2.04
C SER A 480 19.77 -60.28 -2.25
N ASP A 481 19.35 -60.76 -3.43
CA ASP A 481 19.39 -62.16 -3.83
C ASP A 481 20.81 -62.66 -3.99
N VAL A 482 21.70 -61.84 -4.57
CA VAL A 482 23.14 -62.14 -4.63
C VAL A 482 23.71 -62.23 -3.23
N ASN A 483 23.38 -61.33 -2.31
CA ASN A 483 23.81 -61.41 -0.90
C ASN A 483 23.24 -62.65 -0.19
N MET A 484 22.01 -63.06 -0.48
CA MET A 484 21.41 -64.31 0.00
C MET A 484 22.12 -65.54 -0.59
N SER A 485 22.46 -65.51 -1.88
CA SER A 485 23.17 -66.58 -2.58
C SER A 485 24.63 -66.70 -2.13
N VAL A 486 25.28 -65.59 -1.79
CA VAL A 486 26.63 -65.55 -1.20
C VAL A 486 26.58 -66.05 0.25
N GLY A 487 25.50 -65.75 0.99
CA GLY A 487 25.19 -66.35 2.29
C GLY A 487 24.97 -67.87 2.23
N TYR A 488 24.36 -68.38 1.16
CA TYR A 488 24.20 -69.81 0.91
C TYR A 488 25.47 -70.49 0.34
N SER A 489 26.22 -69.80 -0.52
CA SER A 489 27.45 -70.28 -1.17
C SER A 489 28.61 -70.46 -0.18
N HIS A 490 28.66 -69.65 0.89
CA HIS A 490 29.61 -69.86 1.98
C HIS A 490 29.35 -71.14 2.81
N ASN A 491 28.19 -71.80 2.64
CA ASN A 491 27.85 -73.07 3.30
C ASN A 491 27.91 -74.31 2.38
N PHE A 492 28.24 -74.17 1.10
CA PHE A 492 28.25 -75.30 0.16
C PHE A 492 29.50 -75.39 -0.72
N THR A 493 30.62 -74.77 -0.32
CA THR A 493 31.94 -74.97 -0.93
C THR A 493 32.60 -76.27 -0.46
N TYR A 494 31.92 -77.40 -0.63
CA TYR A 494 32.51 -78.73 -0.53
C TYR A 494 31.73 -79.70 -1.42
N HIS A 495 32.02 -79.69 -2.72
CA HIS A 495 32.29 -80.90 -3.51
C HIS A 495 32.17 -80.66 -5.02
N ARG A 496 33.33 -80.82 -5.68
CA ARG A 496 33.54 -81.76 -6.79
C ARG A 496 33.16 -81.34 -8.23
N GLU A 497 34.22 -80.91 -8.93
CA GLU A 497 34.73 -81.39 -10.22
C GLU A 497 33.82 -81.57 -11.47
N THR A 498 34.13 -80.75 -12.47
CA THR A 498 34.44 -81.06 -13.89
C THR A 498 33.37 -81.68 -14.81
N ARG A 499 33.07 -81.01 -15.95
CA ARG A 499 33.64 -81.31 -17.31
C ARG A 499 32.86 -80.68 -18.50
N ILE A 500 33.60 -79.85 -19.26
CA ILE A 500 33.77 -79.81 -20.75
C ILE A 500 32.71 -79.14 -21.67
N PHE A 501 33.28 -78.44 -22.68
CA PHE A 501 32.79 -77.99 -24.01
C PHE A 501 32.19 -76.56 -24.06
N GLY A 502 32.63 -75.59 -24.86
CA GLY A 502 33.67 -75.52 -25.89
C GLY A 502 33.34 -74.43 -26.96
N ILE A 503 34.05 -73.28 -26.88
CA ILE A 503 34.52 -72.36 -27.96
C ILE A 503 33.45 -71.50 -28.75
N PRO A 504 33.84 -70.43 -29.52
CA PRO A 504 34.24 -69.03 -29.22
C PRO A 504 33.19 -67.97 -29.71
N GLY A 505 33.24 -66.67 -29.46
CA GLY A 505 34.34 -65.79 -29.07
C GLY A 505 34.91 -64.93 -30.22
N THR A 506 34.10 -64.34 -31.11
CA THR A 506 34.45 -63.15 -31.92
C THR A 506 33.21 -62.56 -32.61
N ILE A 507 32.82 -61.33 -32.27
CA ILE A 507 32.26 -60.22 -33.11
C ILE A 507 31.68 -59.20 -32.12
N LEU A 508 32.55 -58.40 -31.48
CA LEU A 508 32.16 -57.23 -30.69
C LEU A 508 33.21 -56.11 -30.72
N GLY A 509 34.21 -56.23 -31.61
CA GLY A 509 35.34 -55.28 -31.72
C GLY A 509 35.34 -54.37 -32.94
N ALA A 510 34.39 -54.51 -33.88
CA ALA A 510 34.41 -53.75 -35.14
C ALA A 510 33.39 -52.58 -35.19
N SER A 511 32.38 -52.56 -34.33
CA SER A 511 31.35 -51.50 -34.31
C SER A 511 31.80 -50.27 -33.49
N MET A 512 32.55 -50.49 -32.40
CA MET A 512 32.93 -49.43 -31.46
C MET A 512 34.03 -48.49 -32.00
N LEU A 513 34.83 -48.95 -32.97
CA LEU A 513 35.92 -48.17 -33.58
C LEU A 513 35.43 -47.25 -34.71
N PHE A 514 34.30 -47.60 -35.34
CA PHE A 514 33.65 -46.78 -36.38
C PHE A 514 32.88 -45.59 -35.78
N LEU A 515 32.27 -45.79 -34.61
CA LEU A 515 31.51 -44.76 -33.90
C LEU A 515 32.42 -43.66 -33.32
N LEU A 516 33.60 -44.03 -32.83
CA LEU A 516 34.59 -43.07 -32.31
C LEU A 516 35.24 -42.21 -33.43
N LEU A 517 35.47 -42.77 -34.62
CA LEU A 517 35.94 -42.00 -35.77
C LEU A 517 34.88 -41.00 -36.27
N PHE A 518 33.60 -41.39 -36.29
CA PHE A 518 32.50 -40.50 -36.69
C PHE A 518 32.32 -39.31 -35.73
N LEU A 519 32.40 -39.54 -34.42
CA LEU A 519 32.33 -38.49 -33.40
C LEU A 519 33.48 -37.47 -33.53
N THR A 520 34.69 -37.89 -33.89
CA THR A 520 35.82 -36.96 -34.09
C THR A 520 35.67 -36.07 -35.34
N VAL A 521 35.05 -36.57 -36.41
CA VAL A 521 34.81 -35.81 -37.65
C VAL A 521 33.71 -34.76 -37.46
N VAL A 522 32.64 -35.10 -36.73
CA VAL A 522 31.53 -34.18 -36.44
C VAL A 522 31.97 -33.01 -35.53
N ILE A 523 32.84 -33.28 -34.56
CA ILE A 523 33.39 -32.24 -33.67
C ILE A 523 34.30 -31.26 -34.43
N ILE A 524 35.06 -31.71 -35.43
CA ILE A 524 35.91 -30.83 -36.26
C ILE A 524 35.08 -29.92 -37.19
N ILE A 525 33.92 -30.38 -37.66
CA ILE A 525 33.02 -29.60 -38.52
C ILE A 525 32.25 -28.55 -37.71
N ALA A 526 31.81 -28.88 -36.48
CA ALA A 526 31.03 -27.98 -35.63
C ALA A 526 31.82 -26.78 -35.06
N PHE A 527 33.16 -26.85 -34.99
CA PHE A 527 34.00 -25.79 -34.41
C PHE A 527 34.73 -24.91 -35.43
N ARG A 528 34.46 -25.06 -36.74
CA ARG A 528 35.05 -24.20 -37.77
C ARG A 528 34.24 -22.90 -37.92
N LYS A 529 34.61 -21.87 -37.13
CA LYS A 529 34.13 -20.49 -37.29
C LYS A 529 34.38 -19.99 -38.74
N PRO A 530 33.41 -19.33 -39.39
CA PRO A 530 33.72 -18.44 -40.51
C PRO A 530 34.39 -17.17 -39.98
N HIS A 531 35.55 -16.82 -40.55
CA HIS A 531 36.11 -15.48 -40.50
C HIS A 531 35.63 -14.70 -41.72
#